data_AF-A0A6A4IC35-F1
#
_entry.id   AF-A0A6A4IC35-F1
#
_cell.length_a   1.000
_cell.length_b   1.000
_cell.length_c   1.000
_cell.angle_alpha   90.00
_cell.angle_beta   90.00
_cell.angle_gamma   90.00
#
_symmetry.space_group_name_H-M   'P 1'
#
loop_
_entity.id
_entity.type
_entity.pdbx_description
1 polymer ?
#
loop_
_entity_poly.entity_id
_entity_poly.type
_entity_poly.pdbx_seq_one_letter_code
_entity_poly.pdbx_strand_id
1 'polypeptide(L)'
;MGYKAGMTHVVRDLDCPSSKMHKREVVEAVTVIETPPMMVVSVVGYVETPCGLRTLTTVWASHLSDELKRTKHTEDGGKSATCNLERIHKYCTIVHVLAHTQICKISLLQKKAHLMEILVNSGLIVDKVEFAHGLFKKPVKVSSVFEQDECVWMSVPSPTVMVLRV
;
A
#
# COMPACT_ATOMS: atom_id res chain seq x y z
N MET A 1 -0.87 4.39 0.78
CA MET A 1 -1.94 5.33 1.21
C MET A 1 -1.27 6.56 1.77
N GLY A 2 -1.77 7.73 1.41
CA GLY A 2 -1.31 9.01 1.94
C GLY A 2 -2.46 9.99 2.00
N TYR A 3 -2.31 11.01 2.84
CA TYR A 3 -3.30 12.05 3.03
C TYR A 3 -2.74 13.34 2.45
N LYS A 4 -3.51 14.00 1.58
CA LYS A 4 -3.08 15.28 1.00
C LYS A 4 -3.03 16.34 2.10
N ALA A 5 -1.84 16.85 2.39
CA ALA A 5 -1.64 17.91 3.38
C ALA A 5 -1.80 19.30 2.76
N GLY A 6 -1.34 19.48 1.51
CA GLY A 6 -1.41 20.78 0.84
C GLY A 6 -0.73 20.79 -0.52
N MET A 7 -0.60 21.99 -1.08
CA MET A 7 0.11 22.25 -2.33
C MET A 7 1.07 23.42 -2.11
N THR A 8 2.29 23.27 -2.61
CA THR A 8 3.34 24.28 -2.58
C THR A 8 3.93 24.42 -3.98
N HIS A 9 4.84 25.38 -4.17
CA HIS A 9 5.63 25.47 -5.37
C HIS A 9 7.09 25.22 -5.02
N VAL A 10 7.82 24.56 -5.91
CA VAL A 10 9.26 24.32 -5.79
C VAL A 10 9.92 24.96 -6.99
N VAL A 11 11.02 25.67 -6.74
CA VAL A 11 11.90 26.17 -7.78
C VAL A 11 12.91 25.07 -8.08
N ARG A 12 12.99 24.61 -9.33
CA ARG A 12 13.99 23.63 -9.78
C ARG A 12 14.69 24.16 -11.03
N ASP A 13 15.97 23.80 -11.16
CA ASP A 13 16.71 24.03 -12.39
C ASP A 13 16.29 23.02 -13.44
N LEU A 14 15.83 23.51 -14.60
CA LEU A 14 15.38 22.66 -15.69
C LEU A 14 16.56 22.24 -16.58
N ASP A 15 16.97 20.98 -16.46
CA ASP A 15 17.94 20.34 -17.34
C ASP A 15 17.24 19.54 -18.46
N CYS A 16 16.68 20.28 -19.42
CA CYS A 16 16.09 19.72 -20.65
C CYS A 16 16.80 20.31 -21.90
N PRO A 17 17.81 19.62 -22.48
CA PRO A 17 18.74 20.21 -23.47
C PRO A 17 18.10 20.65 -24.79
N SER A 18 16.89 20.18 -25.11
CA SER A 18 16.13 20.57 -26.30
C SER A 18 15.20 21.78 -26.08
N SER A 19 15.08 22.29 -24.84
CA SER A 19 14.10 23.31 -24.49
C SER A 19 14.70 24.73 -24.45
N LYS A 20 13.90 25.75 -24.81
CA LYS A 20 14.30 27.17 -24.69
C LYS A 20 14.56 27.62 -23.25
N MET A 21 14.14 26.81 -22.27
CA MET A 21 14.26 27.08 -20.83
C MET A 21 15.38 26.28 -20.15
N HIS A 22 16.28 25.68 -20.92
CA HIS A 22 17.43 24.97 -20.38
C HIS A 22 18.30 25.87 -19.49
N LYS A 23 18.68 25.38 -18.30
CA LYS A 23 19.44 26.14 -17.28
C LYS A 23 18.75 27.44 -16.82
N ARG A 24 17.42 27.42 -16.78
CA ARG A 24 16.63 28.47 -16.14
C ARG A 24 15.84 27.87 -14.98
N GLU A 25 15.63 28.69 -13.97
CA GLU A 25 14.77 28.37 -12.84
C GLU A 25 13.31 28.29 -13.31
N VAL A 26 12.66 27.17 -13.01
CA VAL A 26 11.23 26.96 -13.28
C VAL A 26 10.52 26.72 -11.96
N VAL A 27 9.34 27.33 -11.83
CA VAL A 27 8.46 27.14 -10.67
C VAL A 27 7.46 26.05 -11.01
N GLU A 28 7.57 24.90 -10.34
CA GLU A 28 6.64 23.77 -10.50
C GLU A 28 5.74 23.65 -9.27
N ALA A 29 4.46 23.38 -9.50
CA ALA A 29 3.52 23.10 -8.42
C ALA A 29 3.71 21.66 -7.92
N VAL A 30 3.88 21.50 -6.60
CA VAL A 30 4.10 20.21 -5.94
C VAL A 30 3.01 19.99 -4.89
N THR A 31 2.51 18.76 -4.78
CA THR A 31 1.56 18.39 -3.73
C THR A 31 2.29 17.68 -2.60
N VAL A 32 2.11 18.16 -1.37
CA VAL A 32 2.65 17.51 -0.17
C VAL A 32 1.65 16.48 0.32
N ILE A 33 2.10 15.22 0.39
CA ILE A 33 1.31 14.09 0.87
C ILE A 33 1.93 13.61 2.18
N GLU A 34 1.12 13.62 3.23
CA GLU A 34 1.49 13.03 4.52
C GLU A 34 1.23 11.53 4.48
N THR A 35 2.28 10.75 4.73
CA THR A 35 2.22 9.29 4.64
C THR A 35 2.63 8.67 5.97
N PRO A 36 1.68 8.32 6.86
CA PRO A 36 2.00 7.59 8.08
C PRO A 36 2.48 6.18 7.74
N PRO A 37 3.33 5.56 8.59
CA PRO A 37 3.74 4.18 8.38
C PRO A 37 2.52 3.25 8.41
N MET A 38 2.46 2.33 7.45
CA MET A 38 1.36 1.37 7.31
C MET A 38 1.70 0.07 8.03
N MET A 39 0.69 -0.63 8.55
CA MET A 39 0.85 -1.92 9.23
C MET A 39 0.20 -3.03 8.43
N VAL A 40 0.98 -4.08 8.19
CA VAL A 40 0.49 -5.29 7.51
C VAL A 40 -0.24 -6.21 8.49
N VAL A 41 -1.45 -6.63 8.12
CA VAL A 41 -2.40 -7.33 8.99
C VAL A 41 -2.68 -8.74 8.51
N SER A 42 -2.84 -8.91 7.20
CA SER A 42 -3.30 -10.17 6.63
C SER A 42 -2.78 -10.37 5.22
N VAL A 43 -2.87 -11.62 4.76
CA VAL A 43 -2.53 -12.04 3.40
C VAL A 43 -3.76 -12.61 2.76
N VAL A 44 -4.02 -12.24 1.51
CA VAL A 44 -5.14 -12.70 0.70
C VAL A 44 -4.60 -13.43 -0.50
N GLY A 45 -4.99 -14.69 -0.64
CA GLY A 45 -4.67 -15.49 -1.81
C GLY A 45 -5.78 -15.43 -2.85
N TYR A 46 -5.42 -15.24 -4.11
CA TYR A 46 -6.33 -15.29 -5.26
C TYR A 46 -6.04 -16.50 -6.14
N VAL A 47 -7.10 -17.05 -6.73
CA VAL A 47 -7.05 -18.08 -7.77
C VAL A 47 -7.69 -17.56 -9.04
N GLU A 48 -7.09 -17.88 -10.17
CA GLU A 48 -7.67 -17.64 -11.48
C GLU A 48 -8.76 -18.69 -11.76
N THR A 49 -9.98 -18.20 -11.96
CA THR A 49 -11.09 -18.97 -12.51
C THR A 49 -11.40 -18.46 -13.91
N PRO A 50 -12.05 -19.24 -14.79
CA PRO A 50 -12.41 -18.77 -16.13
C PRO A 50 -13.26 -17.48 -16.14
N CYS A 51 -13.92 -17.15 -15.03
CA CYS A 51 -14.69 -15.93 -14.85
C CYS A 51 -13.92 -14.80 -14.14
N GLY A 52 -12.60 -14.93 -13.97
CA GLY A 52 -11.74 -13.93 -13.33
C GLY A 52 -11.10 -14.40 -12.02
N LEU A 53 -10.52 -13.47 -11.27
CA LEU A 53 -9.84 -13.74 -10.01
C LEU A 53 -10.85 -13.91 -8.86
N ARG A 54 -10.76 -15.03 -8.16
CA ARG A 54 -11.56 -15.31 -6.97
C ARG A 54 -10.67 -15.41 -5.75
N THR A 55 -11.11 -14.84 -4.64
CA THR A 55 -10.41 -14.98 -3.35
C THR A 55 -10.56 -16.41 -2.83
N LEU A 56 -9.43 -17.07 -2.55
CA LEU A 56 -9.36 -18.41 -1.96
C LEU A 56 -9.53 -18.35 -0.45
N THR A 57 -8.57 -17.71 0.22
CA THR A 57 -8.46 -17.66 1.67
C THR A 57 -7.73 -16.39 2.10
N THR A 58 -8.14 -15.84 3.24
CA THR A 58 -7.45 -14.75 3.90
C THR A 58 -6.86 -15.25 5.22
N VAL A 59 -5.56 -15.05 5.42
CA VAL A 59 -4.86 -15.37 6.66
C VAL A 59 -4.64 -14.10 7.46
N TRP A 60 -5.15 -14.08 8.68
CA TRP A 60 -5.07 -12.95 9.59
C TRP A 60 -3.97 -13.13 10.62
N ALA A 61 -3.34 -12.03 11.03
CA ALA A 61 -2.47 -12.01 12.19
C ALA A 61 -3.25 -12.29 13.49
N SER A 62 -2.62 -12.99 14.43
CA SER A 62 -3.24 -13.43 15.70
C SER A 62 -3.65 -12.32 16.67
N HIS A 63 -3.09 -11.12 16.51
CA HIS A 63 -3.44 -9.97 17.34
C HIS A 63 -3.64 -8.77 16.43
N LEU A 64 -4.88 -8.28 16.39
CA LEU A 64 -5.31 -7.15 15.59
C LEU A 64 -5.32 -5.88 16.45
N SER A 65 -4.87 -4.76 15.88
CA SER A 65 -4.93 -3.44 16.51
C SER A 65 -6.39 -2.97 16.66
N ASP A 66 -6.66 -2.20 17.71
CA ASP A 66 -8.03 -1.72 17.99
C ASP A 66 -8.57 -0.76 16.91
N GLU A 67 -7.68 -0.11 16.16
CA GLU A 67 -8.02 0.71 14.99
C GLU A 67 -8.72 -0.11 13.89
N LEU A 68 -8.30 -1.37 13.72
CA LEU A 68 -8.88 -2.29 12.76
C LEU A 68 -10.22 -2.85 13.23
N LYS A 69 -10.36 -3.10 14.53
CA LYS A 69 -11.61 -3.59 15.14
C LYS A 69 -12.78 -2.61 14.94
N ARG A 70 -12.49 -1.31 14.88
CA ARG A 70 -13.49 -0.28 14.52
C ARG A 70 -14.00 -0.40 13.08
N THR A 71 -13.19 -0.97 12.19
CA THR A 71 -13.54 -1.16 10.78
C THR A 71 -14.20 -2.52 10.54
N LYS A 72 -13.81 -3.57 11.25
CA LYS A 72 -14.38 -4.92 11.13
C LYS A 72 -14.72 -5.51 12.51
N HIS A 73 -15.97 -5.92 12.68
CA HIS A 73 -16.41 -6.76 13.80
C HIS A 73 -16.19 -8.22 13.38
N THR A 74 -15.07 -8.85 13.72
CA THR A 74 -14.90 -10.30 13.47
C THR A 74 -13.98 -10.92 14.51
N GLU A 75 -14.40 -12.06 15.04
CA GLU A 75 -13.73 -12.81 16.11
C GLU A 75 -12.46 -13.52 15.64
N ASP A 76 -11.49 -13.65 16.56
CA ASP A 76 -10.16 -14.23 16.34
C ASP A 76 -10.22 -15.73 15.98
N GLY A 77 -10.19 -16.04 14.69
CA GLY A 77 -10.09 -17.41 14.16
C GLY A 77 -8.65 -17.97 14.18
N GLY A 78 -8.02 -18.04 15.35
CA GLY A 78 -6.57 -18.32 15.48
C GLY A 78 -6.07 -19.72 15.07
N LYS A 79 -6.93 -20.71 14.84
CA LYS A 79 -6.52 -22.11 14.58
C LYS A 79 -6.40 -22.50 13.11
N SER A 80 -6.94 -21.70 12.18
CA SER A 80 -6.97 -22.06 10.75
C SER A 80 -5.79 -21.50 9.94
N ALA A 81 -4.93 -20.68 10.56
CA ALA A 81 -3.89 -19.93 9.84
C ALA A 81 -2.89 -20.83 9.10
N THR A 82 -2.30 -21.83 9.77
CA THR A 82 -1.28 -22.71 9.16
C THR A 82 -1.84 -23.53 8.00
N CYS A 83 -3.02 -24.13 8.16
CA CYS A 83 -3.71 -24.86 7.10
C CYS A 83 -4.05 -23.94 5.91
N ASN A 84 -4.48 -22.70 6.17
CA ASN A 84 -4.78 -21.75 5.11
C ASN A 84 -3.52 -21.31 4.33
N LEU A 85 -2.36 -21.29 4.97
CA LEU A 85 -1.09 -21.00 4.28
C LEU A 85 -0.70 -22.12 3.31
N GLU A 86 -0.83 -23.37 3.74
CA GLU A 86 -0.61 -24.52 2.85
C GLU A 86 -1.54 -24.50 1.64
N ARG A 87 -2.79 -24.05 1.81
CA ARG A 87 -3.74 -23.86 0.71
C ARG A 87 -3.28 -22.76 -0.25
N ILE A 88 -2.72 -21.67 0.26
CA ILE A 88 -2.20 -20.57 -0.56
C ILE A 88 -1.00 -21.06 -1.39
N HIS A 89 -0.08 -21.83 -0.80
CA HIS A 89 1.05 -22.39 -1.53
C HIS A 89 0.63 -23.29 -2.70
N LYS A 90 -0.48 -24.03 -2.57
CA LYS A 90 -0.92 -25.01 -3.57
C LYS A 90 -1.70 -24.40 -4.73
N TYR A 91 -2.55 -23.41 -4.46
CA TYR A 91 -3.58 -22.98 -5.41
C TYR A 91 -3.49 -21.50 -5.81
N CYS A 92 -2.73 -20.66 -5.11
CA CYS A 92 -2.72 -19.24 -5.40
C CYS A 92 -1.81 -18.89 -6.57
N THR A 93 -2.36 -18.12 -7.51
CA THR A 93 -1.59 -17.50 -8.60
C THR A 93 -1.08 -16.12 -8.16
N ILE A 94 -1.94 -15.38 -7.46
CA ILE A 94 -1.69 -14.00 -7.04
C ILE A 94 -1.87 -13.88 -5.53
N VAL A 95 -0.96 -13.15 -4.90
CA VAL A 95 -0.97 -12.91 -3.45
C VAL A 95 -1.04 -11.41 -3.20
N HIS A 96 -2.06 -10.99 -2.47
CA HIS A 96 -2.23 -9.63 -1.97
C HIS A 96 -1.95 -9.59 -0.48
N VAL A 97 -1.43 -8.47 -0.02
CA VAL A 97 -1.21 -8.15 1.38
C VAL A 97 -2.20 -7.07 1.79
N LEU A 98 -2.90 -7.31 2.89
CA LEU A 98 -3.79 -6.35 3.51
C LEU A 98 -2.99 -5.48 4.49
N ALA A 99 -2.92 -4.20 4.18
CA ALA A 99 -2.32 -3.17 5.02
C ALA A 99 -3.36 -2.17 5.48
N HIS A 100 -3.21 -1.66 6.69
CA HIS A 100 -3.98 -0.53 7.21
C HIS A 100 -3.09 0.64 7.56
N THR A 101 -3.64 1.86 7.46
CA THR A 101 -2.98 3.09 7.90
C THR A 101 -3.13 3.28 9.40
N GLN A 102 -2.09 3.85 10.04
CA GLN A 102 -2.15 4.30 11.43
C GLN A 102 -2.69 5.73 11.49
N ILE A 103 -4.01 5.89 11.51
CA ILE A 103 -4.64 7.21 11.41
C ILE A 103 -4.45 8.04 12.68
N CYS A 104 -4.30 7.40 13.84
CA CYS A 104 -4.10 8.12 15.11
C CYS A 104 -2.83 8.99 15.13
N LYS A 105 -1.88 8.77 14.21
CA LYS A 105 -0.67 9.60 14.07
C LYS A 105 -0.91 10.89 13.31
N ILE A 106 -2.00 10.99 12.57
CA ILE A 106 -2.37 12.17 11.80
C ILE A 106 -3.42 12.94 12.60
N SER A 107 -3.38 14.27 12.54
CA SER A 107 -4.36 15.15 13.18
C SER A 107 -5.71 15.19 12.44
N LEU A 108 -6.26 14.04 12.06
CA LEU A 108 -7.60 13.91 11.48
C LEU A 108 -8.60 13.50 12.55
N LEU A 109 -9.84 13.99 12.42
CA LEU A 109 -10.94 13.61 13.32
C LEU A 109 -11.41 12.16 13.12
N GLN A 110 -11.03 11.53 12.00
CA GLN A 110 -11.40 10.16 11.68
C GLN A 110 -10.57 9.17 12.50
N LYS A 111 -11.28 8.26 13.18
CA LYS A 111 -10.70 7.22 14.03
C LYS A 111 -10.69 5.82 13.41
N LYS A 112 -11.17 5.71 12.16
CA LYS A 112 -11.40 4.45 11.44
C LYS A 112 -10.30 4.25 10.41
N ALA A 113 -9.45 3.24 10.60
CA ALA A 113 -8.36 2.93 9.67
C ALA A 113 -8.87 2.57 8.27
N HIS A 114 -8.18 3.06 7.24
CA HIS A 114 -8.41 2.62 5.86
C HIS A 114 -7.65 1.32 5.62
N LEU A 115 -8.36 0.33 5.09
CA LEU A 115 -7.81 -0.94 4.66
C LEU A 115 -7.55 -0.89 3.16
N MET A 116 -6.38 -1.35 2.74
CA MET A 116 -6.03 -1.49 1.34
C MET A 116 -5.34 -2.82 1.09
N GLU A 117 -5.66 -3.41 -0.05
CA GLU A 117 -4.96 -4.58 -0.58
C GLU A 117 -3.83 -4.09 -1.47
N ILE A 118 -2.64 -4.62 -1.23
CA ILE A 118 -1.43 -4.30 -1.99
C ILE A 118 -0.95 -5.60 -2.62
N LEU A 119 -0.80 -5.61 -3.93
CA LEU A 119 -0.23 -6.74 -4.64
C LEU A 119 1.26 -6.88 -4.29
N VAL A 120 1.69 -8.10 -3.94
CA VAL A 120 3.13 -8.40 -3.81
C VAL A 120 3.67 -8.76 -5.18
N ASN A 121 4.44 -7.83 -5.73
CA ASN A 121 5.14 -8.00 -6.98
C ASN A 121 6.45 -8.75 -6.74
N SER A 122 6.83 -9.60 -7.72
CA SER A 122 8.09 -10.37 -7.79
C SER A 122 8.15 -11.66 -6.92
N GLY A 123 8.98 -12.62 -7.36
CA GLY A 123 9.24 -13.90 -6.69
C GLY A 123 8.31 -15.06 -7.07
N LEU A 124 8.64 -16.28 -6.62
CA LEU A 124 7.76 -17.43 -6.69
C LEU A 124 6.66 -17.31 -5.62
N ILE A 125 5.56 -18.06 -5.78
CA ILE A 125 4.41 -18.01 -4.87
C ILE A 125 4.83 -18.31 -3.42
N VAL A 126 5.82 -19.20 -3.24
CA VAL A 126 6.36 -19.56 -1.92
C VAL A 126 7.03 -18.35 -1.26
N ASP A 127 7.94 -17.69 -1.98
CA ASP A 127 8.68 -16.53 -1.48
C ASP A 127 7.75 -15.37 -1.12
N LYS A 128 6.68 -15.17 -1.90
CA LYS A 128 5.67 -14.13 -1.64
C LYS A 128 4.98 -14.35 -0.30
N VAL A 129 4.63 -15.60 0.02
CA VAL A 129 3.96 -15.95 1.27
C VAL A 129 4.92 -15.76 2.44
N GLU A 130 6.15 -16.24 2.34
CA GLU A 130 7.18 -16.07 3.37
C GLU A 130 7.50 -14.59 3.63
N PHE A 131 7.63 -13.81 2.56
CA PHE A 131 7.83 -12.37 2.64
C PHE A 131 6.65 -11.70 3.38
N ALA A 132 5.42 -12.07 3.01
CA ALA A 132 4.23 -11.53 3.66
C ALA A 132 4.12 -11.93 5.15
N HIS A 133 4.55 -13.14 5.52
CA HIS A 133 4.68 -13.55 6.92
C HIS A 133 5.70 -12.72 7.68
N GLY A 134 6.85 -12.46 7.07
CA GLY A 134 7.92 -11.67 7.66
C GLY A 134 7.55 -10.20 7.89
N LEU A 135 6.55 -9.69 7.15
CA LEU A 135 6.03 -8.33 7.26
C LEU A 135 4.92 -8.15 8.29
N PHE A 136 4.36 -9.22 8.85
CA PHE A 136 3.31 -9.09 9.85
C PHE A 136 3.75 -8.26 11.05
N LYS A 137 2.89 -7.31 11.43
CA LYS A 137 3.09 -6.38 12.56
C LYS A 137 4.31 -5.46 12.41
N LYS A 138 4.98 -5.41 11.26
CA LYS A 138 6.04 -4.43 11.02
C LYS A 138 5.45 -3.17 10.38
N PRO A 139 5.87 -1.98 10.84
CA PRO A 139 5.53 -0.73 10.17
C PRO A 139 6.31 -0.61 8.86
N VAL A 140 5.59 -0.57 7.73
CA VAL A 140 6.15 -0.29 6.40
C VAL A 140 6.21 1.23 6.22
N LYS A 141 7.43 1.74 6.01
CA LYS A 141 7.67 3.16 5.72
C LYS A 141 7.64 3.39 4.20
N VAL A 142 7.42 4.64 3.80
CA VAL A 142 7.43 5.02 2.37
C VAL A 142 8.83 4.87 1.75
N SER A 143 9.88 5.14 2.53
CA SER A 143 11.27 5.01 2.09
C SER A 143 11.70 3.59 1.72
N SER A 144 10.94 2.56 2.12
CA SER A 144 11.20 1.18 1.71
C SER A 144 10.41 0.77 0.46
N VAL A 145 9.50 1.61 -0.03
CA VAL A 145 8.60 1.31 -1.15
C VAL A 145 8.92 2.17 -2.36
N PHE A 146 9.24 3.44 -2.16
CA PHE A 146 9.52 4.40 -3.22
C PHE A 146 10.91 4.98 -3.07
N GLU A 147 11.56 5.23 -4.21
CA GLU A 147 12.83 5.94 -4.29
C GLU A 147 12.61 7.38 -4.76
N GLN A 148 13.63 8.23 -4.54
CA GLN A 148 13.58 9.62 -4.99
C GLN A 148 13.61 9.68 -6.53
N ASP A 149 12.86 10.64 -7.10
CA ASP A 149 12.68 10.88 -8.52
C ASP A 149 11.92 9.80 -9.29
N GLU A 150 11.27 8.86 -8.60
CA GLU A 150 10.40 7.86 -9.20
C GLU A 150 9.06 8.47 -9.64
N CYS A 151 8.62 8.09 -10.85
CA CYS A 151 7.30 8.46 -11.37
C CYS A 151 6.23 7.53 -10.79
N VAL A 152 5.36 8.06 -9.94
CA VAL A 152 4.31 7.27 -9.29
C VAL A 152 2.92 7.63 -9.80
N TRP A 153 2.09 6.61 -9.97
CA TRP A 153 0.69 6.79 -10.33
C TRP A 153 -0.15 7.04 -9.07
N MET A 154 -0.90 8.14 -9.05
CA MET A 154 -1.81 8.45 -7.95
C MET A 154 -3.26 8.21 -8.38
N SER A 155 -3.94 7.33 -7.66
CA SER A 155 -5.39 7.16 -7.76
C SER A 155 -6.06 7.98 -6.66
N VAL A 156 -6.76 9.03 -7.04
CA VAL A 156 -7.64 9.80 -6.15
C VAL A 156 -9.09 9.58 -6.57
N PRO A 157 -10.07 9.64 -5.64
CA PRO A 157 -11.48 9.49 -5.98
C PRO A 157 -12.03 10.66 -6.82
N SER A 158 -11.28 11.76 -6.99
CA SER A 158 -11.62 12.80 -7.97
C SER A 158 -11.10 12.40 -9.36
N PRO A 159 -11.73 12.84 -10.46
CA PRO A 159 -11.37 12.46 -11.83
C PRO A 159 -10.01 13.01 -12.32
N THR A 160 -9.13 13.47 -11.41
CA THR A 160 -7.85 14.07 -11.77
C THR A 160 -6.73 13.04 -11.59
N VAL A 161 -6.27 12.46 -12.70
CA VAL A 161 -5.02 11.69 -12.72
C VAL A 161 -3.87 12.66 -12.53
N MET A 162 -3.16 12.54 -11.42
CA MET A 162 -1.95 13.31 -11.15
C MET A 162 -0.76 12.36 -11.15
N VAL A 163 0.23 12.63 -11.99
CA VAL A 163 1.54 11.96 -11.95
C VAL A 163 2.39 12.73 -10.96
N LEU A 164 2.85 12.08 -9.89
CA LEU A 164 3.82 12.67 -8.96
C LEU A 164 5.21 12.19 -9.36
N ARG A 165 6.19 13.08 -9.17
CA ARG A 165 7.60 12.70 -9.05
C ARG A 165 7.97 12.82 -7.58
N VAL A 166 8.36 11.72 -6.95
CA VAL A 166 8.69 11.63 -5.51
C VAL A 166 9.97 12.38 -5.21
#